data_AF-T1KR48-F1
#
_entry.id   AF-T1KR48-F1
#
_cell.length_a   1.000
_cell.length_b   1.000
_cell.length_c   1.000
_cell.angle_alpha   90.00
_cell.angle_beta   90.00
_cell.angle_gamma   90.00
#
_symmetry.space_group_name_H-M   'P 1'
#
loop_
_entity.id
_entity.type
_entity.pdbx_description
1 polymer ?
#
loop_
_entity_poly.entity_id
_entity_poly.type
_entity_poly.pdbx_seq_one_letter_code
_entity_poly.pdbx_strand_id
1 'polypeptide(L)'
;MNNNNESTLDQSSILDFYAGKTLFITGFSGFLGKVLVEKILRCIDVKRVYVLLRGKRGLSPAERLKQILNKQPFTFHDKTVLNAYKVVAVEGDLGAPNLGIDQKTCDKLIEEVNVVLHCAADVRFDADLESNLVNNVKGTEYLIDLCHQFAHLEAMVHVSTAYSFCDRLVIEEKVYPMEFGYDEVENVLKSPDAAFKKKQTEKFLAGRPNPYTLTKALGEDLVMKKRGNIPTSIVRPSIVISSVNEPAPGWVDTIQGIQGIGLAAQIGLLQTVDWNYWAAVDTIAVDICANFIIASAWYSACKKPNECMVYNLTAGAFHPEMTWGGIFELAREAAYVYPSKKQLRPLMAPPKYKRARFYYPLEKFLYHTFFAILLDMIISLFGYKRFLYKQACRLNKGLDLVVFFTTHEFKIKTDRYLELVNSLSPKDYKLFYCDVRKFNFSEYIVDCVKGFKKYFLKEDEADIASAKKQVMIVCALYRFIQLMFLGLIGKYLFSLGCYLMNNTVTSS
;
A
#
# COMPACT_ATOMS: atom_id res chain seq x y z
N MET A 1 2.43 51.32 -18.13
CA MET A 1 3.20 50.46 -17.20
C MET A 1 2.21 49.52 -16.53
N ASN A 2 2.35 48.23 -16.83
CA ASN A 2 1.91 47.02 -16.13
C ASN A 2 0.59 47.01 -15.34
N ASN A 3 -0.49 46.49 -15.98
CA ASN A 3 -1.65 45.88 -15.30
C ASN A 3 -1.82 44.37 -15.64
N ASN A 4 -0.82 43.72 -16.25
CA ASN A 4 -0.92 42.32 -16.72
C ASN A 4 -0.26 41.28 -15.80
N ASN A 5 0.25 41.66 -14.62
CA ASN A 5 0.99 40.74 -13.75
C ASN A 5 0.18 40.22 -12.53
N GLU A 6 -1.04 40.70 -12.28
CA GLU A 6 -1.88 40.17 -11.19
C GLU A 6 -2.77 38.99 -11.63
N SER A 7 -3.06 38.83 -12.93
CA SER A 7 -3.98 37.78 -13.41
C SER A 7 -3.35 36.39 -13.57
N THR A 8 -2.03 36.29 -13.59
CA THR A 8 -1.31 34.99 -13.77
C THR A 8 -1.13 34.23 -12.46
N LEU A 9 -1.32 34.88 -11.31
CA LEU A 9 -1.20 34.24 -9.98
C LEU A 9 -2.43 33.39 -9.61
N ASP A 10 -3.53 33.53 -10.35
CA ASP A 10 -4.81 32.89 -10.03
C ASP A 10 -5.27 31.84 -11.07
N GLN A 11 -4.42 31.47 -12.03
CA GLN A 11 -4.71 30.37 -12.97
C GLN A 11 -3.95 29.09 -12.58
N SER A 12 -4.64 27.96 -12.65
CA SER A 12 -4.08 26.64 -12.30
C SER A 12 -3.65 25.94 -13.59
N SER A 13 -2.34 25.88 -13.80
CA SER A 13 -1.76 25.30 -15.01
C SER A 13 -2.06 23.81 -15.15
N ILE A 14 -2.23 23.10 -14.02
CA ILE A 14 -2.64 21.69 -14.02
C ILE A 14 -4.10 21.56 -14.45
N LEU A 15 -5.00 22.40 -13.93
CA LEU A 15 -6.41 22.36 -14.33
C LEU A 15 -6.56 22.72 -15.82
N ASP A 16 -5.87 23.76 -16.28
CA ASP A 16 -5.90 24.19 -17.69
C ASP A 16 -5.39 23.08 -18.63
N PHE A 17 -4.35 22.35 -18.21
CA PHE A 17 -3.89 21.19 -18.96
C PHE A 17 -4.96 20.11 -19.04
N TYR A 18 -5.60 19.70 -17.95
CA TYR A 18 -6.57 18.61 -18.02
C TYR A 18 -7.94 19.00 -18.59
N ALA A 19 -8.24 20.29 -18.71
CA ALA A 19 -9.51 20.80 -19.20
C ALA A 19 -9.85 20.20 -20.59
N GLY A 20 -11.02 19.57 -20.70
CA GLY A 20 -11.50 18.97 -21.94
C GLY A 20 -10.73 17.73 -22.44
N LYS A 21 -9.72 17.24 -21.70
CA LYS A 21 -8.95 16.05 -22.07
C LYS A 21 -9.67 14.75 -21.70
N THR A 22 -9.36 13.67 -22.40
CA THR A 22 -9.80 12.31 -22.09
C THR A 22 -8.67 11.50 -21.47
N LEU A 23 -8.94 10.85 -20.34
CA LEU A 23 -7.95 10.06 -19.61
C LEU A 23 -8.24 8.57 -19.78
N PHE A 24 -7.18 7.76 -19.91
CA PHE A 24 -7.26 6.30 -19.78
C PHE A 24 -6.49 5.86 -18.54
N ILE A 25 -7.18 5.20 -17.62
CA ILE A 25 -6.64 4.85 -16.30
C ILE A 25 -6.76 3.35 -16.09
N THR A 26 -5.62 2.71 -15.82
CA THR A 26 -5.60 1.30 -15.39
C THR A 26 -5.45 1.24 -13.89
N GLY A 27 -5.99 0.20 -13.25
CA GLY A 27 -5.87 0.01 -11.80
C GLY A 27 -6.91 0.78 -10.99
N PHE A 28 -7.94 1.34 -11.64
CA PHE A 28 -9.03 2.09 -11.04
C PHE A 28 -9.64 1.41 -9.81
N SER A 29 -9.88 0.10 -9.84
CA SER A 29 -10.51 -0.61 -8.71
C SER A 29 -9.62 -0.78 -7.47
N GLY A 30 -8.33 -0.45 -7.56
CA GLY A 30 -7.37 -0.50 -6.46
C GLY A 30 -7.49 0.70 -5.51
N PHE A 31 -6.80 0.64 -4.37
CA PHE A 31 -6.84 1.69 -3.35
C PHE A 31 -6.44 3.07 -3.90
N LEU A 32 -5.25 3.17 -4.49
CA LEU A 32 -4.74 4.39 -5.13
C LEU A 32 -5.61 4.83 -6.31
N GLY A 33 -5.99 3.90 -7.19
CA GLY A 33 -6.79 4.21 -8.38
C GLY A 33 -8.15 4.84 -8.06
N LYS A 34 -8.79 4.44 -6.96
CA LYS A 34 -10.06 5.06 -6.51
C LYS A 34 -9.86 6.50 -6.05
N VAL A 35 -8.82 6.79 -5.28
CA VAL A 35 -8.52 8.16 -4.81
C VAL A 35 -8.12 9.05 -5.98
N LEU A 36 -7.29 8.53 -6.90
CA LEU A 36 -6.91 9.23 -8.12
C LEU A 36 -8.13 9.64 -8.96
N VAL A 37 -9.04 8.70 -9.23
CA VAL A 37 -10.24 9.00 -10.01
C VAL A 37 -11.21 9.90 -9.25
N GLU A 38 -11.39 9.71 -7.94
CA GLU A 38 -12.19 10.62 -7.11
C GLU A 38 -11.67 12.05 -7.21
N LYS A 39 -10.36 12.25 -7.04
CA LYS A 39 -9.71 13.57 -7.14
C LYS A 39 -9.95 14.22 -8.49
N ILE A 40 -9.75 13.46 -9.58
CA ILE A 40 -9.96 13.95 -10.95
C ILE A 40 -11.42 14.40 -11.13
N LEU A 41 -12.39 13.56 -10.74
CA LEU A 41 -13.81 13.87 -10.96
C LEU A 41 -14.32 15.04 -10.12
N ARG A 42 -13.76 15.23 -8.93
CA ARG A 42 -14.13 16.30 -8.00
C ARG A 42 -13.53 17.65 -8.39
N CYS A 43 -12.29 17.66 -8.87
CA CYS A 43 -11.53 18.91 -9.02
C CYS A 43 -11.26 19.32 -10.47
N ILE A 44 -11.39 18.41 -11.43
CA ILE A 44 -10.88 18.62 -12.79
C ILE A 44 -11.99 18.48 -13.83
N ASP A 45 -12.12 19.48 -14.72
CA ASP A 45 -13.08 19.44 -15.82
C ASP A 45 -12.56 18.65 -17.03
N VAL A 46 -12.38 17.34 -16.84
CA VAL A 46 -12.05 16.41 -17.93
C VAL A 46 -13.25 16.16 -18.83
N LYS A 47 -13.02 15.83 -20.11
CA LYS A 47 -14.09 15.40 -21.03
C LYS A 47 -14.63 14.02 -20.65
N ARG A 48 -13.73 13.08 -20.36
CA ARG A 48 -14.07 11.68 -20.05
C ARG A 48 -12.93 10.96 -19.32
N VAL A 49 -13.28 9.98 -18.49
CA VAL A 49 -12.32 9.08 -17.85
C VAL A 49 -12.66 7.63 -18.22
N TYR A 50 -11.83 7.01 -19.06
CA TYR A 50 -11.90 5.59 -19.34
C TYR A 50 -11.14 4.81 -18.26
N VAL A 51 -11.79 3.81 -17.68
CA VAL A 51 -11.16 2.95 -16.67
C VAL A 51 -11.14 1.49 -17.12
N LEU A 52 -9.94 0.91 -17.21
CA LEU A 52 -9.79 -0.52 -17.55
C LEU A 52 -10.31 -1.37 -16.38
N LEU A 53 -11.33 -2.18 -16.65
CA LEU A 53 -12.02 -2.95 -15.62
C LEU A 53 -12.50 -4.30 -16.13
N ARG A 54 -11.94 -5.38 -15.57
CA ARG A 54 -12.45 -6.74 -15.79
C ARG A 54 -13.83 -6.98 -15.16
N GLY A 55 -14.65 -7.81 -15.81
CA GLY A 55 -15.82 -8.44 -15.18
C GLY A 55 -15.40 -9.25 -13.95
N LYS A 56 -16.31 -9.40 -12.96
CA LYS A 56 -16.00 -10.18 -11.74
C LYS A 56 -17.27 -10.71 -11.09
N ARG A 57 -17.27 -12.01 -10.73
CA ARG A 57 -18.39 -12.68 -10.02
C ARG A 57 -19.74 -12.54 -10.76
N GLY A 58 -19.72 -12.69 -12.08
CA GLY A 58 -20.93 -12.57 -12.91
C GLY A 58 -21.39 -11.13 -13.17
N LEU A 59 -20.70 -10.12 -12.65
CA LEU A 59 -20.98 -8.71 -12.94
C LEU A 59 -20.22 -8.26 -14.18
N SER A 60 -20.91 -7.55 -15.07
CA SER A 60 -20.31 -6.81 -16.17
C SER A 60 -19.41 -5.68 -15.65
N PRO A 61 -18.44 -5.20 -16.45
CA PRO A 61 -17.64 -4.03 -16.10
C PRO A 61 -18.46 -2.80 -15.74
N ALA A 62 -19.57 -2.54 -16.45
CA ALA A 62 -20.46 -1.40 -16.17
C ALA A 62 -21.16 -1.52 -14.80
N GLU A 63 -21.69 -2.70 -14.46
CA GLU A 63 -22.30 -2.94 -13.14
C GLU A 63 -21.26 -2.84 -12.03
N ARG A 64 -20.06 -3.38 -12.26
CA ARG A 64 -18.95 -3.30 -11.31
C ARG A 64 -18.51 -1.85 -11.08
N LEU A 65 -18.42 -1.04 -12.14
CA LEU A 65 -18.16 0.39 -12.04
C LEU A 65 -19.23 1.08 -11.18
N LYS A 66 -20.51 0.85 -11.47
CA LYS A 66 -21.63 1.40 -10.68
C LYS A 66 -21.54 1.01 -9.20
N GLN A 67 -21.16 -0.23 -8.89
CA GLN A 67 -20.99 -0.66 -7.50
C GLN A 67 -19.82 0.04 -6.79
N ILE A 68 -18.71 0.31 -7.51
CA ILE A 68 -17.56 1.02 -6.96
C ILE A 68 -17.94 2.49 -6.69
N LEU A 69 -18.60 3.16 -7.64
CA LEU A 69 -19.02 4.56 -7.52
C LEU A 69 -20.11 4.80 -6.46
N ASN A 70 -20.79 3.76 -5.98
CA ASN A 70 -21.75 3.85 -4.87
C ASN A 70 -21.13 3.54 -3.49
N LYS A 71 -19.80 3.55 -3.38
CA LYS A 71 -19.07 3.35 -2.14
C LYS A 71 -18.05 4.46 -1.92
N GLN A 72 -17.56 4.57 -0.70
CA GLN A 72 -16.39 5.39 -0.42
C GLN A 72 -15.21 4.93 -1.31
N PRO A 73 -14.44 5.87 -1.88
CA PRO A 73 -14.46 7.30 -1.53
C PRO A 73 -15.49 8.15 -2.29
N PHE A 74 -16.12 7.64 -3.34
CA PHE A 74 -17.01 8.42 -4.23
C PHE A 74 -18.30 8.92 -3.57
N THR A 75 -18.62 8.47 -2.36
CA THR A 75 -19.80 8.91 -1.60
C THR A 75 -19.47 9.94 -0.51
N PHE A 76 -18.23 10.44 -0.42
CA PHE A 76 -17.89 11.52 0.51
C PHE A 76 -18.40 12.88 0.06
N HIS A 77 -18.60 13.06 -1.25
CA HIS A 77 -19.13 14.26 -1.85
C HIS A 77 -20.48 13.96 -2.49
N ASP A 78 -21.33 14.99 -2.62
CA ASP A 78 -22.60 14.87 -3.34
C ASP A 78 -22.34 14.42 -4.79
N LYS A 79 -23.19 13.55 -5.33
CA LYS A 79 -23.12 13.08 -6.72
C LYS A 79 -23.28 14.21 -7.73
N THR A 80 -23.83 15.35 -7.33
CA THR A 80 -23.90 16.57 -8.15
C THR A 80 -22.56 17.32 -8.20
N VAL A 81 -21.72 17.18 -7.18
CA VAL A 81 -20.34 17.73 -7.13
C VAL A 81 -19.36 16.80 -7.84
N LEU A 82 -19.56 15.48 -7.68
CA LEU A 82 -18.72 14.47 -8.30
C LEU A 82 -19.24 14.16 -9.71
N ASN A 83 -18.47 14.52 -10.75
CA ASN A 83 -18.82 14.31 -12.16
C ASN A 83 -18.78 12.82 -12.60
N ALA A 84 -19.32 11.90 -11.79
CA ALA A 84 -19.21 10.46 -11.91
C ALA A 84 -19.78 9.91 -13.23
N TYR A 85 -20.69 10.64 -13.88
CA TYR A 85 -21.22 10.31 -15.21
C TYR A 85 -20.15 10.36 -16.32
N LYS A 86 -19.00 11.01 -16.07
CA LYS A 86 -17.87 11.09 -17.00
C LYS A 86 -16.99 9.82 -17.00
N VAL A 87 -17.19 8.90 -16.05
CA VAL A 87 -16.42 7.65 -15.98
C VAL A 87 -17.06 6.57 -16.84
N VAL A 88 -16.27 5.95 -17.71
CA VAL A 88 -16.71 4.87 -18.59
C VAL A 88 -15.83 3.65 -18.36
N ALA A 89 -16.44 2.50 -18.09
CA ALA A 89 -15.71 1.24 -17.95
C ALA A 89 -15.30 0.73 -19.33
N VAL A 90 -14.02 0.39 -19.49
CA VAL A 90 -13.50 -0.35 -20.63
C VAL A 90 -13.30 -1.79 -20.18
N GLU A 91 -13.98 -2.74 -20.83
CA GLU A 91 -13.76 -4.15 -20.57
C GLU A 91 -12.36 -4.56 -21.01
N GLY A 92 -11.61 -5.18 -20.11
CA GLY A 92 -10.28 -5.70 -20.42
C GLY A 92 -9.52 -6.15 -19.18
N ASP A 93 -8.40 -6.83 -19.43
CA ASP A 93 -7.48 -7.36 -18.44
C ASP A 93 -6.03 -7.15 -18.93
N LEU A 94 -5.15 -6.65 -18.05
CA LEU A 94 -3.75 -6.44 -18.37
C LEU A 94 -3.05 -7.73 -18.83
N GLY A 95 -3.43 -8.88 -18.28
CA GLY A 95 -2.82 -10.16 -18.62
C GLY A 95 -3.27 -10.73 -19.96
N ALA A 96 -4.29 -10.14 -20.60
CA ALA A 96 -4.77 -10.59 -21.90
C ALA A 96 -4.02 -9.89 -23.05
N PRO A 97 -3.79 -10.58 -24.18
CA PRO A 97 -3.29 -9.94 -25.40
C PRO A 97 -4.09 -8.69 -25.76
N ASN A 98 -3.39 -7.60 -26.12
CA ASN A 98 -4.00 -6.30 -26.42
C ASN A 98 -4.94 -5.79 -25.32
N LEU A 99 -4.63 -6.09 -24.06
CA LEU A 99 -5.43 -5.76 -22.88
C LEU A 99 -6.83 -6.40 -22.85
N GLY A 100 -7.13 -7.33 -23.77
CA GLY A 100 -8.45 -7.94 -23.91
C GLY A 100 -9.55 -6.96 -24.32
N ILE A 101 -9.19 -5.82 -24.91
CA ILE A 101 -10.14 -4.79 -25.37
C ILE A 101 -10.58 -5.14 -26.80
N ASP A 102 -11.88 -5.00 -27.09
CA ASP A 102 -12.41 -5.21 -28.43
C ASP A 102 -11.99 -4.10 -29.40
N GLN A 103 -11.88 -4.42 -30.69
CA GLN A 103 -11.36 -3.48 -31.70
C GLN A 103 -12.14 -2.16 -31.75
N LYS A 104 -13.47 -2.20 -31.66
CA LYS A 104 -14.31 -0.99 -31.71
C LYS A 104 -14.01 -0.06 -30.53
N THR A 105 -13.82 -0.63 -29.33
CA THR A 105 -13.41 0.16 -28.16
C THR A 105 -11.97 0.66 -28.30
N CYS A 106 -11.05 -0.15 -28.83
CA CYS A 106 -9.67 0.29 -29.13
C CYS A 106 -9.64 1.50 -30.06
N ASP A 107 -10.36 1.46 -31.19
CA ASP A 107 -10.42 2.56 -32.16
C ASP A 107 -10.88 3.86 -31.49
N LYS A 108 -11.91 3.76 -30.64
CA LYS A 108 -12.40 4.92 -29.87
C LYS A 108 -11.37 5.46 -28.88
N LEU A 109 -10.64 4.59 -28.19
CA LEU A 109 -9.57 5.01 -27.28
C LEU A 109 -8.44 5.71 -28.04
N ILE A 110 -8.08 5.16 -29.22
CA ILE A 110 -7.07 5.71 -30.12
C ILE A 110 -7.39 7.13 -30.55
N GLU A 111 -8.65 7.41 -30.87
CA GLU A 111 -9.10 8.74 -31.28
C GLU A 111 -9.22 9.74 -30.12
N GLU A 112 -9.63 9.30 -28.93
CA GLU A 112 -10.05 10.23 -27.87
C GLU A 112 -9.00 10.49 -26.78
N VAL A 113 -8.10 9.54 -26.48
CA VAL A 113 -7.26 9.59 -25.27
C VAL A 113 -6.10 10.56 -25.40
N ASN A 114 -5.94 11.43 -24.39
CA ASN A 114 -4.85 12.39 -24.30
C ASN A 114 -3.83 12.06 -23.20
N VAL A 115 -4.25 11.41 -22.11
CA VAL A 115 -3.37 11.11 -20.98
C VAL A 115 -3.62 9.70 -20.46
N VAL A 116 -2.54 8.95 -20.24
CA VAL A 116 -2.58 7.59 -19.68
C VAL A 116 -2.00 7.58 -18.28
N LEU A 117 -2.79 7.12 -17.30
CA LEU A 117 -2.33 6.93 -15.91
C LEU A 117 -2.35 5.43 -15.59
N HIS A 118 -1.19 4.79 -15.71
CA HIS A 118 -1.05 3.36 -15.48
C HIS A 118 -0.77 3.05 -14.01
N CYS A 119 -1.83 2.76 -13.25
CA CYS A 119 -1.74 2.41 -11.82
C CYS A 119 -1.97 0.92 -11.52
N ALA A 120 -2.34 0.12 -12.52
CA ALA A 120 -2.57 -1.31 -12.32
C ALA A 120 -1.28 -2.08 -12.05
N ALA A 121 -1.34 -2.95 -11.04
CA ALA A 121 -0.34 -3.97 -10.76
C ALA A 121 -1.00 -5.06 -9.90
N ASP A 122 -0.44 -6.28 -9.96
CA ASP A 122 -0.67 -7.24 -8.87
C ASP A 122 0.27 -6.87 -7.72
N VAL A 123 -0.31 -6.40 -6.61
CA VAL A 123 0.42 -5.97 -5.41
C VAL A 123 0.42 -7.03 -4.31
N ARG A 124 -0.07 -8.24 -4.62
CA ARG A 124 -0.07 -9.36 -3.67
C ARG A 124 1.35 -9.90 -3.54
N PHE A 125 1.96 -9.72 -2.37
CA PHE A 125 3.29 -10.27 -2.08
C PHE A 125 3.32 -11.81 -2.05
N ASP A 126 2.17 -12.48 -2.02
CA ASP A 126 2.07 -13.93 -2.09
C ASP A 126 1.65 -14.47 -3.47
N ALA A 127 1.53 -13.60 -4.49
CA ALA A 127 1.33 -14.05 -5.86
C ALA A 127 2.62 -14.65 -6.44
N ASP A 128 2.46 -15.67 -7.29
CA ASP A 128 3.58 -16.31 -7.97
C ASP A 128 4.24 -15.37 -9.00
N LEU A 129 5.46 -15.73 -9.41
CA LEU A 129 6.24 -14.93 -10.34
C LEU A 129 5.60 -14.87 -11.73
N GLU A 130 4.98 -15.95 -12.19
CA GLU A 130 4.34 -16.02 -13.52
C GLU A 130 3.19 -15.01 -13.65
N SER A 131 2.27 -15.01 -12.68
CA SER A 131 1.15 -14.07 -12.63
C SER A 131 1.62 -12.62 -12.50
N ASN A 132 2.64 -12.35 -11.68
CA ASN A 132 3.23 -11.01 -11.58
C ASN A 132 3.91 -10.58 -12.89
N LEU A 133 4.60 -11.49 -13.56
CA LEU A 133 5.33 -11.21 -14.79
C LEU A 133 4.35 -10.85 -15.93
N VAL A 134 3.28 -11.63 -16.08
CA VAL A 134 2.22 -11.36 -17.05
C VAL A 134 1.55 -10.02 -16.76
N ASN A 135 1.11 -9.77 -15.53
CA ASN A 135 0.34 -8.55 -15.22
C ASN A 135 1.20 -7.27 -15.21
N ASN A 136 2.38 -7.32 -14.60
CA ASN A 136 3.19 -6.13 -14.34
C ASN A 136 4.18 -5.81 -15.47
N VAL A 137 4.55 -6.79 -16.29
CA VAL A 137 5.51 -6.61 -17.40
C VAL A 137 4.81 -6.74 -18.75
N LYS A 138 4.22 -7.91 -19.06
CA LYS A 138 3.55 -8.10 -20.37
C LYS A 138 2.34 -7.18 -20.55
N GLY A 139 1.52 -7.01 -19.51
CA GLY A 139 0.40 -6.07 -19.56
C GLY A 139 0.83 -4.61 -19.73
N THR A 140 1.98 -4.24 -19.16
CA THR A 140 2.60 -2.93 -19.39
C THR A 140 3.05 -2.80 -20.85
N GLU A 141 3.59 -3.86 -21.44
CA GLU A 141 3.96 -3.92 -22.85
C GLU A 141 2.76 -3.63 -23.76
N TYR A 142 1.67 -4.38 -23.60
CA TYR A 142 0.45 -4.19 -24.38
C TYR A 142 -0.13 -2.78 -24.24
N LEU A 143 -0.04 -2.20 -23.03
CA LEU A 143 -0.47 -0.83 -22.81
C LEU A 143 0.40 0.18 -23.56
N ILE A 144 1.73 0.02 -23.56
CA ILE A 144 2.64 0.90 -24.30
C ILE A 144 2.39 0.76 -25.81
N ASP A 145 2.21 -0.46 -26.30
CA ASP A 145 1.92 -0.73 -27.72
C ASP A 145 0.58 -0.07 -28.15
N LEU A 146 -0.41 -0.01 -27.25
CA LEU A 146 -1.64 0.77 -27.47
C LEU A 146 -1.41 2.29 -27.39
N CYS A 147 -0.56 2.76 -26.47
CA CYS A 147 -0.23 4.18 -26.34
C CYS A 147 0.42 4.74 -27.61
N HIS A 148 1.24 3.95 -28.32
CA HIS A 148 1.82 4.35 -29.61
C HIS A 148 0.79 4.56 -30.72
N GLN A 149 -0.41 4.01 -30.56
CA GLN A 149 -1.48 4.16 -31.55
C GLN A 149 -2.35 5.38 -31.28
N PHE A 150 -2.32 5.95 -30.08
CA PHE A 150 -3.17 7.08 -29.70
C PHE A 150 -2.83 8.34 -30.48
N ALA A 151 -3.83 8.93 -31.13
CA ALA A 151 -3.66 10.07 -32.05
C ALA A 151 -3.23 11.37 -31.34
N HIS A 152 -3.59 11.51 -30.05
CA HIS A 152 -3.45 12.75 -29.30
C HIS A 152 -2.81 12.57 -27.92
N LEU A 153 -1.99 11.52 -27.74
CA LEU A 153 -1.34 11.24 -26.46
C LEU A 153 -0.30 12.32 -26.12
N GLU A 154 -0.48 12.97 -24.98
CA GLU A 154 0.38 14.03 -24.47
C GLU A 154 1.22 13.61 -23.27
N ALA A 155 0.76 12.64 -22.48
CA ALA A 155 1.53 12.10 -21.37
C ALA A 155 1.12 10.67 -20.98
N MET A 156 2.11 9.90 -20.53
CA MET A 156 1.92 8.62 -19.87
C MET A 156 2.62 8.62 -18.50
N VAL A 157 1.91 8.23 -17.45
CA VAL A 157 2.49 8.00 -16.12
C VAL A 157 2.46 6.51 -15.82
N HIS A 158 3.63 5.92 -15.55
CA HIS A 158 3.75 4.56 -15.07
C HIS A 158 3.99 4.54 -13.56
N VAL A 159 3.07 3.94 -12.80
CA VAL A 159 3.24 3.79 -11.34
C VAL A 159 4.02 2.51 -11.04
N SER A 160 5.22 2.69 -10.51
CA SER A 160 6.10 1.64 -10.02
C SER A 160 6.08 1.60 -8.48
N THR A 161 7.21 1.37 -7.82
CA THR A 161 7.36 1.44 -6.37
C THR A 161 8.78 1.84 -5.98
N ALA A 162 8.94 2.53 -4.85
CA ALA A 162 10.25 2.90 -4.32
C ALA A 162 11.11 1.67 -3.97
N TYR A 163 10.48 0.49 -3.86
CA TYR A 163 11.14 -0.78 -3.54
C TYR A 163 11.48 -1.64 -4.78
N SER A 164 11.30 -1.11 -6.00
CA SER A 164 11.64 -1.84 -7.24
C SER A 164 13.10 -2.22 -7.28
N PHE A 165 13.98 -1.46 -6.63
CA PHE A 165 15.41 -1.72 -6.55
C PHE A 165 15.89 -1.92 -5.11
N CYS A 166 15.09 -2.62 -4.29
CA CYS A 166 15.41 -2.96 -2.90
C CYS A 166 16.53 -4.01 -2.74
N ASP A 167 17.09 -4.50 -3.84
CA ASP A 167 18.38 -5.19 -3.90
C ASP A 167 19.58 -4.24 -3.70
N ARG A 168 19.33 -2.93 -3.62
CA ARG A 168 20.33 -1.88 -3.42
C ARG A 168 20.04 -1.09 -2.15
N LEU A 169 21.09 -0.61 -1.49
CA LEU A 169 20.97 0.25 -0.30
C LEU A 169 20.62 1.70 -0.66
N VAL A 170 21.05 2.17 -1.83
CA VAL A 170 20.79 3.54 -2.32
C VAL A 170 19.96 3.44 -3.59
N ILE A 171 18.81 4.10 -3.60
CA ILE A 171 17.85 4.10 -4.70
C ILE A 171 17.72 5.53 -5.23
N GLU A 172 18.17 5.75 -6.46
CA GLU A 172 18.16 7.05 -7.14
C GLU A 172 16.94 7.18 -8.07
N GLU A 173 16.66 8.41 -8.48
CA GLU A 173 15.60 8.76 -9.43
C GLU A 173 16.02 8.56 -10.89
N LYS A 174 16.44 7.33 -11.19
CA LYS A 174 16.76 6.85 -12.53
C LYS A 174 16.30 5.42 -12.69
N VAL A 175 16.02 5.00 -13.93
CA VAL A 175 15.78 3.60 -14.23
C VAL A 175 17.11 2.87 -14.30
N TYR A 176 17.23 1.76 -13.61
CA TYR A 176 18.39 0.89 -13.69
C TYR A 176 18.14 -0.17 -14.77
N PRO A 177 19.03 -0.32 -15.77
CA PRO A 177 18.90 -1.36 -16.77
C PRO A 177 18.89 -2.76 -16.13
N MET A 178 18.03 -3.64 -16.65
CA MET A 178 17.96 -5.04 -16.23
C MET A 178 18.79 -5.91 -17.17
N GLU A 179 19.52 -6.88 -16.61
CA GLU A 179 20.38 -7.82 -17.37
C GLU A 179 19.59 -8.81 -18.22
N PHE A 180 18.33 -9.04 -17.85
CA PHE A 180 17.39 -9.96 -18.51
C PHE A 180 16.03 -9.28 -18.68
N GLY A 181 15.24 -9.78 -19.63
CA GLY A 181 13.91 -9.24 -19.95
C GLY A 181 12.78 -10.22 -19.63
N TYR A 182 11.56 -9.86 -20.06
CA TYR A 182 10.37 -10.69 -19.92
C TYR A 182 10.55 -12.09 -20.52
N ASP A 183 11.00 -12.17 -21.78
CA ASP A 183 11.04 -13.43 -22.54
C ASP A 183 11.97 -14.46 -21.90
N GLU A 184 13.11 -14.03 -21.34
CA GLU A 184 14.05 -14.93 -20.67
C GLU A 184 13.44 -15.54 -19.40
N VAL A 185 12.80 -14.72 -18.57
CA VAL A 185 12.11 -15.19 -17.35
C VAL A 185 10.95 -16.11 -17.73
N GLU A 186 10.17 -15.75 -18.75
CA GLU A 186 9.04 -16.54 -19.22
C GLU A 186 9.48 -17.92 -19.74
N ASN A 187 10.56 -17.98 -20.53
CA ASN A 187 11.11 -19.24 -21.05
C ASN A 187 11.56 -20.18 -19.93
N VAL A 188 12.19 -19.66 -18.88
CA VAL A 188 12.54 -20.45 -17.69
C VAL A 188 11.29 -20.95 -16.96
N LEU A 189 10.28 -20.11 -16.79
CA LEU A 189 9.04 -20.48 -16.10
C LEU A 189 8.24 -21.55 -16.87
N LYS A 190 8.33 -21.57 -18.20
CA LYS A 190 7.73 -22.60 -19.06
C LYS A 190 8.49 -23.93 -19.07
N SER A 191 9.71 -23.99 -18.54
CA SER A 191 10.50 -25.23 -18.50
C SER A 191 9.78 -26.37 -17.74
N PRO A 192 9.78 -27.61 -18.26
CA PRO A 192 9.20 -28.76 -17.56
C PRO A 192 10.08 -29.24 -16.39
N ASP A 193 11.36 -28.86 -16.35
CA ASP A 193 12.27 -29.22 -15.25
C ASP A 193 12.04 -28.31 -14.03
N ALA A 194 11.43 -28.87 -12.99
CA ALA A 194 11.13 -28.16 -11.75
C ALA A 194 12.37 -27.73 -10.96
N ALA A 195 13.45 -28.53 -10.98
CA ALA A 195 14.68 -28.21 -10.26
C ALA A 195 15.43 -27.07 -10.95
N PHE A 196 15.52 -27.11 -12.28
CA PHE A 196 16.05 -26.02 -13.09
C PHE A 196 15.23 -24.74 -12.89
N LYS A 197 13.90 -24.82 -13.01
CA LYS A 197 13.00 -23.67 -12.84
C LYS A 197 13.18 -22.99 -11.49
N LYS A 198 13.21 -23.77 -10.40
CA LYS A 198 13.43 -23.24 -9.05
C LYS A 198 14.78 -22.53 -8.94
N LYS A 199 15.86 -23.19 -9.36
CA LYS A 199 17.23 -22.63 -9.30
C LYS A 199 17.36 -21.33 -10.09
N GLN A 200 16.81 -21.27 -11.30
CA GLN A 200 16.86 -20.06 -12.11
C GLN A 200 15.94 -18.95 -11.60
N THR A 201 14.77 -19.30 -11.05
CA THR A 201 13.88 -18.33 -10.40
C THR A 201 14.56 -17.65 -9.20
N GLU A 202 15.26 -18.43 -8.37
CA GLU A 202 16.07 -17.89 -7.27
C GLU A 202 17.17 -16.96 -7.77
N LYS A 203 17.80 -17.29 -8.91
CA LYS A 203 18.80 -16.44 -9.57
C LYS A 203 18.19 -15.12 -10.06
N PHE A 204 17.03 -15.14 -10.71
CA PHE A 204 16.35 -13.92 -11.16
C PHE A 204 15.92 -13.01 -10.02
N LEU A 205 15.46 -13.61 -8.90
CA LEU A 205 15.12 -12.83 -7.72
C LEU A 205 16.36 -12.14 -7.13
N ALA A 206 17.56 -12.69 -7.27
CA ALA A 206 18.82 -12.04 -6.90
C ALA A 206 18.80 -11.39 -5.50
N GLY A 207 18.21 -12.06 -4.51
CA GLY A 207 18.08 -11.55 -3.13
C GLY A 207 16.85 -10.67 -2.85
N ARG A 208 16.01 -10.41 -3.84
CA ARG A 208 14.73 -9.71 -3.67
C ARG A 208 13.76 -10.51 -2.81
N PRO A 209 12.94 -9.84 -1.97
CA PRO A 209 12.06 -10.53 -1.02
C PRO A 209 10.85 -11.18 -1.67
N ASN A 210 10.45 -10.72 -2.86
CA ASN A 210 9.25 -11.20 -3.53
C ASN A 210 9.29 -10.91 -5.05
N PRO A 211 8.50 -11.65 -5.86
CA PRO A 211 8.35 -11.41 -7.30
C PRO A 211 7.84 -10.02 -7.68
N TYR A 212 7.05 -9.37 -6.81
CA TYR A 212 6.49 -8.05 -7.08
C TYR A 212 7.60 -7.01 -7.32
N THR A 213 8.63 -6.96 -6.46
CA THR A 213 9.75 -6.03 -6.62
C THR A 213 10.53 -6.26 -7.92
N LEU A 214 10.76 -7.52 -8.30
CA LEU A 214 11.43 -7.88 -9.55
C LEU A 214 10.62 -7.43 -10.77
N THR A 215 9.32 -7.74 -10.79
CA THR A 215 8.48 -7.44 -11.94
C THR A 215 8.21 -5.95 -12.11
N LYS A 216 8.23 -5.17 -11.03
CA LYS A 216 8.25 -3.70 -11.11
C LYS A 216 9.55 -3.16 -11.70
N ALA A 217 10.71 -3.71 -11.32
CA ALA A 217 12.00 -3.36 -11.93
C ALA A 217 12.02 -3.66 -13.44
N LEU A 218 11.58 -4.87 -13.84
CA LEU A 218 11.44 -5.25 -15.25
C LEU A 218 10.45 -4.36 -16.00
N GLY A 219 9.34 -3.98 -15.37
CA GLY A 219 8.35 -3.08 -15.95
C GLY A 219 8.92 -1.70 -16.25
N GLU A 220 9.75 -1.15 -15.35
CA GLU A 220 10.42 0.14 -15.60
C GLU A 220 11.43 0.07 -16.75
N ASP A 221 12.26 -0.97 -16.79
CA ASP A 221 13.22 -1.19 -17.87
C ASP A 221 12.50 -1.38 -19.23
N LEU A 222 11.40 -2.12 -19.25
CA LEU A 222 10.54 -2.26 -20.42
C LEU A 222 9.95 -0.92 -20.87
N VAL A 223 9.41 -0.12 -19.96
CA VAL A 223 8.91 1.23 -20.25
C VAL A 223 9.99 2.07 -20.92
N MET A 224 11.22 2.04 -20.40
CA MET A 224 12.33 2.79 -20.99
C MET A 224 12.69 2.30 -22.39
N LYS A 225 12.70 0.99 -22.62
CA LYS A 225 13.01 0.39 -23.92
C LYS A 225 11.93 0.65 -24.97
N LYS A 226 10.66 0.72 -24.57
CA LYS A 226 9.53 0.79 -25.51
C LYS A 226 8.82 2.13 -25.63
N ARG A 227 9.00 3.07 -24.70
CA ARG A 227 8.24 4.34 -24.72
C ARG A 227 8.42 5.19 -25.98
N GLY A 228 9.52 5.03 -26.71
CA GLY A 228 9.85 5.88 -27.86
C GLY A 228 9.79 7.36 -27.51
N ASN A 229 8.99 8.13 -28.26
CA ASN A 229 8.82 9.57 -28.09
C ASN A 229 7.66 9.96 -27.15
N ILE A 230 6.98 9.00 -26.52
CA ILE A 230 5.90 9.29 -25.59
C ILE A 230 6.47 10.08 -24.39
N PRO A 231 5.90 11.24 -24.03
CA PRO A 231 6.27 11.93 -22.81
C PRO A 231 5.87 11.07 -21.60
N THR A 232 6.87 10.40 -21.01
CA THR A 232 6.65 9.42 -19.93
C THR A 232 7.28 9.89 -18.63
N SER A 233 6.57 9.67 -17.53
CA SER A 233 7.16 9.66 -16.19
C SER A 233 6.90 8.35 -15.46
N ILE A 234 7.83 8.00 -14.57
CA ILE A 234 7.73 6.85 -13.68
C ILE A 234 7.61 7.38 -12.26
N VAL A 235 6.51 7.06 -11.57
CA VAL A 235 6.29 7.46 -10.18
C VAL A 235 6.46 6.23 -9.30
N ARG A 236 7.39 6.29 -8.34
CA ARG A 236 7.73 5.23 -7.40
C ARG A 236 7.25 5.60 -5.99
N PRO A 237 5.98 5.36 -5.64
CA PRO A 237 5.52 5.51 -4.27
C PRO A 237 6.19 4.49 -3.34
N SER A 238 6.45 4.92 -2.10
CA SER A 238 6.72 4.00 -0.99
C SER A 238 5.44 3.30 -0.51
N ILE A 239 5.40 2.83 0.75
CA ILE A 239 4.23 2.10 1.25
C ILE A 239 3.02 3.05 1.34
N VAL A 240 2.07 2.87 0.43
CA VAL A 240 0.86 3.70 0.37
C VAL A 240 -0.09 3.36 1.52
N ILE A 241 -0.36 4.35 2.36
CA ILE A 241 -1.21 4.27 3.55
C ILE A 241 -2.37 5.29 3.50
N SER A 242 -3.10 5.43 4.60
CA SER A 242 -4.31 6.27 4.70
C SER A 242 -4.10 7.70 4.21
N SER A 243 -5.14 8.38 3.75
CA SER A 243 -5.04 9.76 3.29
C SER A 243 -4.72 10.74 4.41
N VAL A 244 -3.98 11.81 4.09
CA VAL A 244 -3.78 12.95 5.01
C VAL A 244 -5.01 13.83 5.01
N ASN A 245 -5.44 14.29 3.84
CA ASN A 245 -6.47 15.32 3.70
C ASN A 245 -7.70 14.79 2.95
N GLU A 246 -7.48 14.20 1.78
CA GLU A 246 -8.55 13.89 0.83
C GLU A 246 -8.60 12.39 0.53
N PRO A 247 -9.77 11.79 0.31
CA PRO A 247 -11.10 12.38 0.31
C PRO A 247 -11.66 12.60 1.74
N ALA A 248 -10.99 12.04 2.74
CA ALA A 248 -11.16 12.38 4.15
C ALA A 248 -9.89 12.00 4.93
N PRO A 249 -9.53 12.68 6.02
CA PRO A 249 -8.40 12.28 6.86
C PRO A 249 -8.51 10.85 7.37
N GLY A 250 -7.40 10.11 7.33
CA GLY A 250 -7.33 8.72 7.77
C GLY A 250 -8.11 7.73 6.90
N TRP A 251 -8.61 8.13 5.72
CA TRP A 251 -9.38 7.22 4.88
C TRP A 251 -8.51 6.10 4.29
N VAL A 252 -9.04 4.89 4.39
CA VAL A 252 -8.42 3.65 3.92
C VAL A 252 -9.51 2.63 3.62
N ASP A 253 -9.31 1.84 2.56
CA ASP A 253 -10.18 0.69 2.27
C ASP A 253 -9.45 -0.63 1.96
N THR A 254 -8.13 -0.67 2.19
CA THR A 254 -7.31 -1.87 2.11
C THR A 254 -6.64 -2.20 3.45
N ILE A 255 -6.60 -3.49 3.79
CA ILE A 255 -5.84 -4.04 4.93
C ILE A 255 -4.60 -4.81 4.47
N GLN A 256 -4.14 -4.57 3.24
CA GLN A 256 -2.95 -5.24 2.71
C GLN A 256 -1.67 -4.66 3.31
N GLY A 257 -0.64 -5.51 3.44
CA GLY A 257 0.67 -5.11 3.95
C GLY A 257 0.61 -4.52 5.37
N ILE A 258 1.29 -3.39 5.56
CA ILE A 258 1.43 -2.77 6.88
C ILE A 258 0.11 -2.32 7.50
N GLN A 259 -0.91 -1.99 6.70
CA GLN A 259 -2.20 -1.54 7.21
C GLN A 259 -2.93 -2.64 7.97
N GLY A 260 -2.84 -3.89 7.49
CA GLY A 260 -3.38 -5.04 8.21
C GLY A 260 -2.65 -5.35 9.51
N ILE A 261 -1.32 -5.14 9.55
CA ILE A 261 -0.50 -5.27 10.75
C ILE A 261 -0.85 -4.17 11.75
N GLY A 262 -1.00 -2.93 11.31
CA GLY A 262 -1.45 -1.80 12.13
C GLY A 262 -2.83 -2.03 12.74
N LEU A 263 -3.80 -2.49 11.94
CA LEU A 263 -5.13 -2.87 12.44
C LEU A 263 -5.04 -4.00 13.48
N ALA A 264 -4.21 -5.03 13.23
CA ALA A 264 -4.00 -6.13 14.17
C ALA A 264 -3.32 -5.65 15.47
N ALA A 265 -2.41 -4.67 15.39
CA ALA A 265 -1.82 -4.02 16.55
C ALA A 265 -2.86 -3.26 17.37
N GLN A 266 -3.69 -2.45 16.72
CA GLN A 266 -4.71 -1.62 17.37
C GLN A 266 -5.74 -2.43 18.17
N ILE A 267 -6.05 -3.66 17.74
CA ILE A 267 -6.97 -4.56 18.48
C ILE A 267 -6.24 -5.54 19.40
N GLY A 268 -4.92 -5.42 19.56
CA GLY A 268 -4.12 -6.30 20.42
C GLY A 268 -3.95 -7.74 19.89
N LEU A 269 -4.30 -8.00 18.63
CA LEU A 269 -4.06 -9.31 18.01
C LEU A 269 -2.56 -9.53 17.77
N LEU A 270 -1.88 -8.50 17.26
CA LEU A 270 -0.41 -8.47 17.12
C LEU A 270 0.25 -8.22 18.49
N GLN A 271 1.18 -9.10 18.85
CA GLN A 271 1.92 -9.03 20.12
C GLN A 271 3.43 -9.25 19.98
N THR A 272 3.89 -9.66 18.80
CA THR A 272 5.31 -9.75 18.50
C THR A 272 5.53 -9.54 17.00
N VAL A 273 6.68 -8.99 16.65
CA VAL A 273 7.09 -8.68 15.28
C VAL A 273 8.62 -8.66 15.22
N ASP A 274 9.17 -9.18 14.14
CA ASP A 274 10.60 -9.09 13.85
C ASP A 274 10.85 -7.83 13.01
N TRP A 275 11.65 -6.92 13.54
CA TRP A 275 11.96 -5.64 12.90
C TRP A 275 13.28 -5.07 13.43
N ASN A 276 13.78 -4.05 12.74
CA ASN A 276 14.70 -3.10 13.32
C ASN A 276 13.90 -1.89 13.80
N TYR A 277 13.76 -1.74 15.13
CA TYR A 277 13.02 -0.65 15.76
C TYR A 277 13.47 0.73 15.27
N TRP A 278 14.77 0.89 15.01
CA TRP A 278 15.39 2.16 14.62
C TRP A 278 15.51 2.35 13.11
N ALA A 279 15.21 1.32 12.31
CA ALA A 279 15.27 1.46 10.85
C ALA A 279 14.18 2.43 10.40
N ALA A 280 14.57 3.33 9.50
CA ALA A 280 13.65 4.21 8.81
C ALA A 280 12.62 3.39 8.01
N VAL A 281 11.37 3.86 8.01
CA VAL A 281 10.28 3.29 7.25
C VAL A 281 9.69 4.37 6.36
N ASP A 282 9.59 4.07 5.07
CA ASP A 282 9.00 4.98 4.11
C ASP A 282 7.53 4.63 3.85
N THR A 283 6.64 5.51 4.30
CA THR A 283 5.22 5.46 3.99
C THR A 283 4.80 6.74 3.28
N ILE A 284 3.79 6.66 2.42
CA ILE A 284 3.23 7.80 1.72
C ILE A 284 1.71 7.76 1.77
N ALA A 285 1.07 8.90 1.99
CA ALA A 285 -0.38 8.96 1.96
C ALA A 285 -0.93 8.82 0.54
N VAL A 286 -2.07 8.13 0.41
CA VAL A 286 -2.69 7.83 -0.89
C VAL A 286 -3.08 9.07 -1.69
N ASP A 287 -3.46 10.15 -1.02
CA ASP A 287 -3.87 11.41 -1.64
C ASP A 287 -2.70 12.26 -2.12
N ILE A 288 -1.62 12.30 -1.34
CA ILE A 288 -0.34 12.85 -1.80
C ILE A 288 0.12 12.11 -3.07
N CYS A 289 0.01 10.78 -3.09
CA CYS A 289 0.37 9.98 -4.25
C CYS A 289 -0.54 10.26 -5.47
N ALA A 290 -1.86 10.30 -5.27
CA ALA A 290 -2.81 10.64 -6.33
C ALA A 290 -2.56 12.03 -6.91
N ASN A 291 -2.36 13.04 -6.06
CA ASN A 291 -2.06 14.41 -6.49
C ASN A 291 -0.75 14.50 -7.26
N PHE A 292 0.29 13.79 -6.80
CA PHE A 292 1.58 13.77 -7.47
C PHE A 292 1.50 13.12 -8.86
N ILE A 293 0.72 12.04 -9.03
CA ILE A 293 0.51 11.38 -10.34
C ILE A 293 -0.15 12.34 -11.34
N ILE A 294 -1.12 13.15 -10.88
CA ILE A 294 -1.78 14.17 -11.71
C ILE A 294 -0.74 15.24 -12.12
N ALA A 295 0.01 15.77 -11.14
CA ALA A 295 1.02 16.79 -11.39
C ALA A 295 2.17 16.28 -12.29
N SER A 296 2.57 15.01 -12.16
CA SER A 296 3.65 14.43 -12.96
C SER A 296 3.29 14.26 -14.43
N ALA A 297 2.03 13.93 -14.74
CA ALA A 297 1.56 13.88 -16.13
C ALA A 297 1.58 15.27 -16.79
N TRP A 298 1.08 16.29 -16.08
CA TRP A 298 1.16 17.69 -16.51
C TRP A 298 2.61 18.11 -16.74
N TYR A 299 3.51 17.84 -15.79
CA TYR A 299 4.92 18.22 -15.90
C TYR A 299 5.58 17.57 -17.12
N SER A 300 5.36 16.26 -17.32
CA SER A 300 5.87 15.53 -18.49
C SER A 300 5.36 16.12 -19.82
N ALA A 301 4.08 16.47 -19.91
CA ALA A 301 3.49 17.04 -21.12
C ALA A 301 3.99 18.45 -21.43
N CYS A 302 4.05 19.32 -20.41
CA CYS A 302 4.34 20.74 -20.59
C CYS A 302 5.84 21.04 -20.66
N LYS A 303 6.67 20.35 -19.87
CA LYS A 303 8.12 20.59 -19.84
C LYS A 303 8.89 19.78 -20.87
N LYS A 304 8.31 18.67 -21.36
CA LYS A 304 8.92 17.75 -22.33
C LYS A 304 10.41 17.49 -22.04
N PRO A 305 10.73 16.97 -20.84
CA PRO A 305 12.12 16.72 -20.46
C PRO A 305 12.78 15.77 -21.45
N ASN A 306 14.06 16.01 -21.75
CA ASN A 306 14.86 15.18 -22.67
C ASN A 306 14.98 13.73 -22.20
N GLU A 307 14.86 13.50 -20.89
CA GLU A 307 14.90 12.19 -20.25
C GLU A 307 13.54 11.81 -19.67
N CYS A 308 13.32 10.49 -19.49
CA CYS A 308 12.20 10.02 -18.69
C CYS A 308 12.37 10.46 -17.24
N MET A 309 11.37 11.15 -16.70
CA MET A 309 11.40 11.58 -15.31
C MET A 309 11.00 10.43 -14.40
N VAL A 310 11.88 10.08 -13.49
CA VAL A 310 11.62 9.10 -12.44
C VAL A 310 11.51 9.86 -11.13
N TYR A 311 10.46 9.58 -10.36
CA TYR A 311 10.20 10.25 -9.09
C TYR A 311 10.09 9.22 -7.98
N ASN A 312 10.93 9.34 -6.96
CA ASN A 312 10.77 8.55 -5.74
C ASN A 312 9.87 9.35 -4.79
N LEU A 313 8.64 8.88 -4.60
CA LEU A 313 7.67 9.55 -3.75
C LEU A 313 7.72 8.93 -2.36
N THR A 314 8.63 9.45 -1.54
CA THR A 314 8.92 8.96 -0.19
C THR A 314 8.97 10.11 0.82
N ALA A 315 8.69 9.83 2.09
CA ALA A 315 8.56 10.85 3.14
C ALA A 315 9.62 10.71 4.26
N GLY A 316 10.16 9.51 4.48
CA GLY A 316 11.02 9.17 5.61
C GLY A 316 12.32 9.96 5.65
N ALA A 317 12.85 10.39 4.50
CA ALA A 317 14.03 11.27 4.45
C ALA A 317 13.79 12.66 5.08
N PHE A 318 12.53 13.08 5.23
CA PHE A 318 12.15 14.39 5.78
C PHE A 318 11.61 14.34 7.20
N HIS A 319 11.30 13.13 7.71
CA HIS A 319 10.69 12.90 9.02
C HIS A 319 11.51 11.84 9.76
N PRO A 320 12.56 12.23 10.51
CA PRO A 320 13.43 11.30 11.24
C PRO A 320 12.68 10.40 12.24
N GLU A 321 11.50 10.81 12.70
CA GLU A 321 10.60 10.04 13.56
C GLU A 321 9.93 8.85 12.83
N MET A 322 9.95 8.81 11.50
CA MET A 322 9.42 7.71 10.68
C MET A 322 10.33 6.48 10.75
N THR A 323 10.37 5.87 11.92
CA THR A 323 11.00 4.56 12.18
C THR A 323 9.92 3.53 12.51
N TRP A 324 10.22 2.23 12.35
CA TRP A 324 9.28 1.18 12.75
C TRP A 324 8.83 1.31 14.22
N GLY A 325 9.77 1.65 15.10
CA GLY A 325 9.50 1.94 16.50
C GLY A 325 8.66 3.20 16.70
N GLY A 326 9.02 4.30 16.04
CA GLY A 326 8.32 5.58 16.14
C GLY A 326 6.86 5.52 15.69
N ILE A 327 6.60 4.95 14.51
CA ILE A 327 5.23 4.73 14.01
C ILE A 327 4.43 3.89 15.00
N PHE A 328 5.02 2.81 15.53
CA PHE A 328 4.30 1.92 16.42
C PHE A 328 3.98 2.56 17.77
N GLU A 329 4.90 3.32 18.35
CA GLU A 329 4.66 4.04 19.61
C GLU A 329 3.59 5.11 19.43
N LEU A 330 3.67 5.94 18.39
CA LEU A 330 2.65 6.95 18.08
C LEU A 330 1.27 6.31 17.87
N ALA A 331 1.21 5.22 17.11
CA ALA A 331 -0.05 4.51 16.88
C ALA A 331 -0.60 3.87 18.16
N ARG A 332 0.28 3.35 19.03
CA ARG A 332 -0.10 2.77 20.33
C ARG A 332 -0.63 3.83 21.29
N GLU A 333 0.02 5.00 21.35
CA GLU A 333 -0.44 6.15 22.13
C GLU A 333 -1.81 6.64 21.65
N ALA A 334 -1.96 6.82 20.34
CA ALA A 334 -3.24 7.15 19.73
C ALA A 334 -4.32 6.10 20.04
N ALA A 335 -3.98 4.82 20.04
CA ALA A 335 -4.91 3.73 20.35
C ALA A 335 -5.34 3.69 21.83
N TYR A 336 -4.56 4.22 22.78
CA TYR A 336 -5.05 4.41 24.16
C TYR A 336 -6.02 5.57 24.31
N VAL A 337 -5.85 6.63 23.50
CA VAL A 337 -6.77 7.77 23.47
C VAL A 337 -8.06 7.39 22.77
N TYR A 338 -7.96 6.66 21.65
CA TYR A 338 -9.05 6.21 20.79
C TYR A 338 -9.14 4.67 20.73
N PRO A 339 -9.45 4.00 21.86
CA PRO A 339 -9.50 2.54 21.91
C PRO A 339 -10.63 1.96 21.09
N SER A 340 -10.45 0.70 20.69
CA SER A 340 -11.48 -0.11 20.04
C SER A 340 -12.20 -1.01 21.03
N LYS A 341 -13.53 -1.13 20.87
CA LYS A 341 -14.35 -2.13 21.59
C LYS A 341 -13.99 -3.57 21.19
N LYS A 342 -13.29 -3.76 20.07
CA LYS A 342 -12.82 -5.05 19.57
C LYS A 342 -11.41 -5.44 20.06
N GLN A 343 -10.82 -4.66 20.97
CA GLN A 343 -9.52 -5.00 21.54
C GLN A 343 -9.58 -6.31 22.33
N LEU A 344 -8.68 -7.24 22.01
CA LEU A 344 -8.67 -8.60 22.55
C LEU A 344 -7.84 -8.73 23.84
N ARG A 345 -6.81 -7.90 23.99
CA ARG A 345 -5.84 -7.90 25.10
C ARG A 345 -5.04 -6.59 25.09
N PRO A 346 -4.23 -6.29 26.12
CA PRO A 346 -3.37 -5.10 26.12
C PRO A 346 -2.54 -4.97 24.84
N LEU A 347 -2.36 -3.75 24.36
CA LEU A 347 -1.52 -3.47 23.20
C LEU A 347 -0.05 -3.81 23.54
N MET A 348 0.67 -4.40 22.59
CA MET A 348 2.07 -4.72 22.83
C MET A 348 2.94 -3.48 22.97
N ALA A 349 4.00 -3.60 23.75
CA ALA A 349 5.11 -2.66 23.72
C ALA A 349 6.16 -3.20 22.74
N PRO A 350 6.58 -2.41 21.73
CA PRO A 350 7.56 -2.85 20.75
C PRO A 350 8.93 -3.07 21.41
N PRO A 351 9.62 -4.20 21.20
CA PRO A 351 10.97 -4.36 21.72
C PRO A 351 11.95 -3.47 20.97
N LYS A 352 12.79 -2.77 21.73
CA LYS A 352 13.80 -1.83 21.24
C LYS A 352 15.15 -2.48 20.90
N TYR A 353 15.27 -3.79 21.11
CA TYR A 353 16.50 -4.56 20.93
C TYR A 353 16.33 -5.67 19.91
N LYS A 354 17.43 -6.02 19.25
CA LYS A 354 17.48 -7.16 18.33
C LYS A 354 17.36 -8.47 19.11
N ARG A 355 16.35 -9.27 18.79
CA ARG A 355 16.13 -10.57 19.45
C ARG A 355 17.07 -11.64 18.91
N ALA A 356 17.39 -12.63 19.73
CA ALA A 356 18.07 -13.84 19.27
C ALA A 356 17.21 -14.57 18.24
N ARG A 357 17.84 -15.13 17.19
CA ARG A 357 17.16 -15.68 16.00
C ARG A 357 16.14 -16.79 16.32
N PHE A 358 16.36 -17.57 17.38
CA PHE A 358 15.47 -18.67 17.79
C PHE A 358 14.29 -18.22 18.67
N TYR A 359 14.34 -17.00 19.23
CA TYR A 359 13.34 -16.52 20.19
C TYR A 359 12.05 -16.07 19.50
N TYR A 360 12.19 -15.36 18.38
CA TYR A 360 11.03 -14.80 17.67
C TYR A 360 10.02 -15.86 17.17
N PRO A 361 10.43 -16.99 16.55
CA PRO A 361 9.47 -18.01 16.14
C PRO A 361 8.66 -18.59 17.31
N LEU A 362 9.28 -18.78 18.47
CA LEU A 362 8.62 -19.25 19.68
C LEU A 362 7.62 -18.22 20.20
N GLU A 363 8.01 -16.95 20.30
CA GLU A 363 7.10 -15.86 20.67
C GLU A 363 5.94 -15.75 19.69
N LYS A 364 6.21 -15.81 18.37
CA LYS A 364 5.18 -15.75 17.33
C LYS A 364 4.17 -16.88 17.51
N PHE A 365 4.64 -18.09 17.83
CA PHE A 365 3.76 -19.22 18.15
C PHE A 365 2.96 -18.98 19.42
N LEU A 366 3.60 -18.66 20.54
CA LEU A 366 2.95 -18.51 21.84
C LEU A 366 1.94 -17.35 21.84
N TYR A 367 2.37 -16.18 21.39
CA TYR A 367 1.56 -14.98 21.45
C TYR A 367 0.45 -14.94 20.40
N HIS A 368 0.64 -15.46 19.20
CA HIS A 368 -0.40 -15.41 18.16
C HIS A 368 -1.14 -16.74 18.03
N THR A 369 -0.44 -17.83 17.72
CA THR A 369 -1.07 -19.11 17.35
C THR A 369 -1.69 -19.81 18.56
N PHE A 370 -0.90 -20.05 19.60
CA PHE A 370 -1.35 -20.74 20.81
C PHE A 370 -2.45 -19.95 21.51
N PHE A 371 -2.26 -18.64 21.68
CA PHE A 371 -3.30 -17.75 22.22
C PHE A 371 -4.62 -17.84 21.43
N ALA A 372 -4.55 -17.82 20.10
CA ALA A 372 -5.74 -17.91 19.27
C ALA A 372 -6.45 -19.28 19.38
N ILE A 373 -5.70 -20.38 19.47
CA ILE A 373 -6.26 -21.73 19.69
C ILE A 373 -6.96 -21.81 21.05
N LEU A 374 -6.30 -21.31 22.11
CA LEU A 374 -6.86 -21.31 23.45
C LEU A 374 -8.16 -20.50 23.51
N LEU A 375 -8.16 -19.30 22.92
CA LEU A 375 -9.35 -18.45 22.93
C LEU A 375 -10.47 -19.01 22.05
N ASP A 376 -10.16 -19.57 20.87
CA ASP A 376 -11.14 -20.28 20.02
C ASP A 376 -11.73 -21.50 20.75
N MET A 377 -10.93 -22.21 21.56
CA MET A 377 -11.42 -23.32 22.39
C MET A 377 -12.42 -22.82 23.43
N ILE A 378 -12.08 -21.75 24.17
CA ILE A 378 -12.95 -21.16 25.20
C ILE A 378 -14.27 -20.69 24.59
N ILE A 379 -14.23 -19.87 23.53
CA ILE A 379 -15.48 -19.37 22.92
C ILE A 379 -16.32 -20.49 22.30
N SER A 380 -15.69 -21.57 21.84
CA SER A 380 -16.37 -22.76 21.35
C SER A 380 -17.11 -23.51 22.47
N LEU A 381 -16.63 -23.48 23.71
CA LEU A 381 -17.34 -24.05 24.86
C LEU A 381 -18.64 -23.28 25.17
N PHE A 382 -18.69 -22.00 24.82
CA PHE A 382 -19.89 -21.15 24.92
C PHE A 382 -20.76 -21.15 23.65
N GLY A 383 -20.49 -22.04 22.68
CA GLY A 383 -21.28 -22.16 21.45
C GLY A 383 -20.99 -21.11 20.38
N TYR A 384 -19.96 -20.27 20.54
CA TYR A 384 -19.58 -19.28 19.53
C TYR A 384 -18.69 -19.90 18.43
N LYS A 385 -18.77 -19.31 17.24
CA LYS A 385 -17.96 -19.73 16.09
C LYS A 385 -16.49 -19.35 16.27
N ARG A 386 -15.61 -20.33 16.07
CA ARG A 386 -14.14 -20.15 16.04
C ARG A 386 -13.73 -19.26 14.87
N PHE A 387 -12.86 -18.29 15.12
CA PHE A 387 -12.39 -17.39 14.05
C PHE A 387 -10.96 -16.88 14.28
N LEU A 388 -10.45 -16.88 15.50
CA LEU A 388 -9.19 -16.23 15.84
C LEU A 388 -7.99 -16.98 15.28
N TYR A 389 -7.99 -18.31 15.27
CA TYR A 389 -6.89 -19.10 14.72
C TYR A 389 -6.62 -18.73 13.26
N LYS A 390 -7.67 -18.60 12.45
CA LYS A 390 -7.56 -18.20 11.05
C LYS A 390 -6.97 -16.79 10.89
N GLN A 391 -7.33 -15.87 11.79
CA GLN A 391 -6.80 -14.51 11.79
C GLN A 391 -5.32 -14.48 12.23
N ALA A 392 -4.94 -15.25 13.24
CA ALA A 392 -3.55 -15.40 13.67
C ALA A 392 -2.65 -16.00 12.58
N CYS A 393 -3.12 -17.02 11.85
CA CYS A 393 -2.39 -17.58 10.71
C CYS A 393 -2.18 -16.55 9.60
N ARG A 394 -3.21 -15.75 9.29
CA ARG A 394 -3.09 -14.65 8.30
C ARG A 394 -2.11 -13.58 8.76
N LEU A 395 -2.16 -13.20 10.04
CA LEU A 395 -1.22 -12.25 10.63
C LEU A 395 0.21 -12.76 10.52
N ASN A 396 0.47 -14.00 10.94
CA ASN A 396 1.79 -14.61 10.88
C ASN A 396 2.34 -14.68 9.44
N LYS A 397 1.50 -15.09 8.47
CA LYS A 397 1.88 -15.05 7.04
C LYS A 397 2.22 -13.62 6.60
N GLY A 398 1.42 -12.63 7.02
CA GLY A 398 1.67 -11.22 6.73
C GLY A 398 3.01 -10.72 7.29
N LEU A 399 3.33 -11.07 8.54
CA LEU A 399 4.61 -10.74 9.18
C LEU A 399 5.80 -11.33 8.43
N ASP A 400 5.68 -12.59 8.01
CA ASP A 400 6.76 -13.26 7.27
C ASP A 400 7.00 -12.63 5.89
N LEU A 401 5.97 -12.06 5.25
CA LEU A 401 6.08 -11.38 3.96
C LEU A 401 6.74 -9.99 4.05
N VAL A 402 6.68 -9.33 5.21
CA VAL A 402 7.21 -7.97 5.39
C VAL A 402 8.56 -7.93 6.13
N VAL A 403 9.05 -9.07 6.62
CA VAL A 403 10.26 -9.13 7.46
C VAL A 403 11.48 -8.49 6.78
N PHE A 404 11.61 -8.66 5.45
CA PHE A 404 12.70 -8.04 4.69
C PHE A 404 12.67 -6.50 4.82
N PHE A 405 11.52 -5.88 4.54
CA PHE A 405 11.36 -4.43 4.60
C PHE A 405 11.39 -3.87 6.02
N THR A 406 11.01 -4.68 7.01
CA THR A 406 11.00 -4.26 8.43
C THR A 406 12.37 -4.36 9.10
N THR A 407 13.33 -5.05 8.47
CA THR A 407 14.68 -5.28 9.02
C THR A 407 15.79 -4.60 8.23
N HIS A 408 15.48 -4.05 7.05
CA HIS A 408 16.42 -3.33 6.18
C HIS A 408 16.05 -1.86 6.08
N GLU A 409 17.06 -1.02 5.93
CA GLU A 409 16.93 0.42 5.73
C GLU A 409 17.43 0.80 4.33
N PHE A 410 16.74 1.72 3.68
CA PHE A 410 17.02 2.15 2.31
C PHE A 410 17.23 3.66 2.28
N LYS A 411 18.28 4.10 1.58
CA LYS A 411 18.50 5.52 1.31
C LYS A 411 17.90 5.87 -0.06
N ILE A 412 16.70 6.43 -0.04
CA ILE A 412 15.95 6.76 -1.25
C ILE A 412 16.11 8.26 -1.54
N LYS A 413 16.62 8.60 -2.73
CA LYS A 413 16.83 9.98 -3.20
C LYS A 413 15.55 10.55 -3.81
N THR A 414 15.28 11.84 -3.63
CA THR A 414 14.00 12.48 -3.98
C THR A 414 14.18 13.86 -4.65
N ASP A 415 15.34 14.11 -5.27
CA ASP A 415 15.73 15.40 -5.84
C ASP A 415 14.78 15.89 -6.95
N ARG A 416 14.43 15.04 -7.93
CA ARG A 416 13.48 15.30 -9.03
C ARG A 416 12.05 15.43 -8.51
N TYR A 417 11.66 14.64 -7.50
CA TYR A 417 10.38 14.82 -6.82
C TYR A 417 10.26 16.24 -6.25
N LEU A 418 11.29 16.70 -5.53
CA LEU A 418 11.32 18.04 -4.96
C LEU A 418 11.33 19.14 -6.02
N GLU A 419 12.06 18.94 -7.13
CA GLU A 419 12.06 19.86 -8.26
C GLU A 419 10.64 20.12 -8.78
N LEU A 420 9.87 19.05 -9.02
CA LEU A 420 8.48 19.18 -9.47
C LEU A 420 7.63 19.91 -8.44
N VAL A 421 7.69 19.50 -7.17
CA VAL A 421 6.90 20.13 -6.09
C VAL A 421 7.19 21.62 -5.96
N ASN A 422 8.47 22.01 -6.06
CA ASN A 422 8.89 23.40 -5.99
C ASN A 422 8.52 24.22 -7.24
N SER A 423 8.21 23.55 -8.37
CA SER A 423 7.80 24.21 -9.62
C SER A 423 6.30 24.55 -9.67
N LEU A 424 5.49 24.06 -8.72
CA LEU A 424 4.05 24.28 -8.68
C LEU A 424 3.74 25.76 -8.40
N SER A 425 2.74 26.30 -9.09
CA SER A 425 2.15 27.59 -8.74
C SER A 425 1.51 27.53 -7.34
N PRO A 426 1.35 28.66 -6.62
CA PRO A 426 0.69 28.66 -5.31
C PRO A 426 -0.72 28.03 -5.34
N LYS A 427 -1.46 28.23 -6.44
CA LYS A 427 -2.79 27.64 -6.64
C LYS A 427 -2.72 26.13 -6.88
N ASP A 428 -1.83 25.68 -7.75
CA ASP A 428 -1.61 24.25 -8.02
C ASP A 428 -1.09 23.52 -6.78
N TYR A 429 -0.19 24.13 -6.02
CA TYR A 429 0.35 23.60 -4.76
C TYR A 429 -0.76 23.33 -3.73
N LYS A 430 -1.75 24.23 -3.64
CA LYS A 430 -2.90 24.06 -2.74
C LYS A 430 -3.89 23.03 -3.26
N LEU A 431 -4.21 23.05 -4.55
CA LEU A 431 -5.20 22.16 -5.16
C LEU A 431 -4.71 20.71 -5.26
N PHE A 432 -3.43 20.52 -5.57
CA PHE A 432 -2.80 19.22 -5.77
C PHE A 432 -1.69 19.01 -4.73
N TYR A 433 -2.02 19.24 -3.47
CA TYR A 433 -1.06 19.13 -2.37
C TYR A 433 -0.35 17.77 -2.36
N CYS A 434 0.97 17.82 -2.55
CA CYS A 434 1.82 16.63 -2.59
C CYS A 434 3.19 16.84 -1.94
N ASP A 435 3.35 17.89 -1.12
CA ASP A 435 4.60 18.21 -0.42
C ASP A 435 4.68 17.46 0.91
N VAL A 436 5.59 16.48 0.99
CA VAL A 436 5.74 15.66 2.20
C VAL A 436 6.50 16.38 3.31
N ARG A 437 7.17 17.51 3.06
CA ARG A 437 8.06 18.16 4.05
C ARG A 437 7.31 18.87 5.17
N LYS A 438 6.04 19.22 4.96
CA LYS A 438 5.32 20.19 5.81
C LYS A 438 4.14 19.64 6.61
N PHE A 439 3.82 18.34 6.50
CA PHE A 439 2.69 17.78 7.25
C PHE A 439 3.14 17.25 8.62
N ASN A 440 2.27 17.36 9.63
CA ASN A 440 2.56 16.87 10.97
C ASN A 440 2.38 15.33 11.01
N PHE A 441 3.50 14.62 11.09
CA PHE A 441 3.49 13.15 11.07
C PHE A 441 2.75 12.54 12.27
N SER A 442 2.90 13.11 13.47
CA SER A 442 2.25 12.59 14.68
C SER A 442 0.72 12.72 14.62
N GLU A 443 0.21 13.87 14.19
CA GLU A 443 -1.24 14.08 13.98
C GLU A 443 -1.78 13.12 12.92
N TYR A 444 -1.02 12.95 11.83
CA TYR A 444 -1.40 12.03 10.77
C TYR A 444 -1.52 10.56 11.23
N ILE A 445 -0.63 10.09 12.11
CA ILE A 445 -0.74 8.74 12.69
C ILE A 445 -2.00 8.60 13.56
N VAL A 446 -2.38 9.65 14.30
CA VAL A 446 -3.65 9.66 15.06
C VAL A 446 -4.85 9.48 14.12
N ASP A 447 -4.86 10.19 12.99
CA ASP A 447 -5.93 10.06 11.99
C ASP A 447 -5.96 8.68 11.34
N CYS A 448 -4.81 8.04 11.11
CA CYS A 448 -4.75 6.65 10.65
C CYS A 448 -5.43 5.69 11.64
N VAL A 449 -5.17 5.84 12.95
CA VAL A 449 -5.78 5.02 14.01
C VAL A 449 -7.30 5.22 14.10
N LYS A 450 -7.77 6.47 14.00
CA LYS A 450 -9.21 6.78 13.89
C LYS A 450 -9.81 6.19 12.62
N GLY A 451 -9.10 6.28 11.51
CA GLY A 451 -9.46 5.71 10.21
C GLY A 451 -9.74 4.21 10.29
N PHE A 452 -8.83 3.43 10.87
CA PHE A 452 -9.03 1.99 11.09
C PHE A 452 -10.29 1.69 11.93
N LYS A 453 -10.51 2.46 12.99
CA LYS A 453 -11.69 2.34 13.85
C LYS A 453 -13.00 2.61 13.06
N LYS A 454 -13.02 3.69 12.28
CA LYS A 454 -14.17 4.10 11.47
C LYS A 454 -14.44 3.15 10.30
N TYR A 455 -13.45 2.89 9.45
CA TYR A 455 -13.65 2.25 8.15
C TYR A 455 -13.57 0.70 8.19
N PHE A 456 -12.79 0.10 9.10
CA PHE A 456 -12.70 -1.36 9.23
C PHE A 456 -13.43 -1.91 10.44
N LEU A 457 -13.29 -1.26 11.59
CA LEU A 457 -13.94 -1.73 12.81
C LEU A 457 -15.41 -1.29 12.88
N LYS A 458 -15.83 -0.32 12.05
CA LYS A 458 -17.20 0.21 11.97
C LYS A 458 -17.67 0.74 13.33
N GLU A 459 -16.77 1.42 14.04
CA GLU A 459 -17.04 2.04 15.33
C GLU A 459 -17.10 3.56 15.16
N ASP A 460 -18.05 4.20 15.82
CA ASP A 460 -18.19 5.65 15.87
C ASP A 460 -17.20 6.26 16.89
N GLU A 461 -16.84 7.52 16.70
CA GLU A 461 -16.04 8.30 17.65
C GLU A 461 -16.83 8.68 18.91
N ALA A 462 -18.17 8.73 18.83
CA ALA A 462 -19.03 9.02 19.98
C ALA A 462 -18.91 8.00 21.14
N ASP A 463 -18.28 6.85 20.88
CA ASP A 463 -18.23 5.68 21.75
C ASP A 463 -16.96 5.56 22.61
N ILE A 464 -16.09 6.57 22.65
CA ILE A 464 -14.76 6.48 23.29
C ILE A 464 -14.82 6.11 24.78
N ALA A 465 -15.73 6.71 25.56
CA ALA A 465 -15.82 6.42 27.00
C ALA A 465 -16.21 4.95 27.28
N SER A 466 -17.16 4.42 26.51
CA SER A 466 -17.58 3.02 26.56
C SER A 466 -16.43 2.09 26.16
N ALA A 467 -15.72 2.43 25.08
CA ALA A 467 -14.55 1.68 24.64
C ALA A 467 -13.43 1.66 25.69
N LYS A 468 -13.14 2.80 26.36
CA LYS A 468 -12.15 2.87 27.45
C LYS A 468 -12.51 1.94 28.61
N LYS A 469 -13.78 1.92 29.04
CA LYS A 469 -14.25 1.01 30.10
C LYS A 469 -14.08 -0.46 29.70
N GLN A 470 -14.44 -0.81 28.47
CA GLN A 470 -14.30 -2.19 27.98
C GLN A 470 -12.83 -2.61 27.89
N VAL A 471 -11.96 -1.75 27.39
CA VAL A 471 -10.51 -2.02 27.34
C VAL A 471 -9.93 -2.19 28.73
N MET A 472 -10.35 -1.38 29.71
CA MET A 472 -9.92 -1.54 31.10
C MET A 472 -10.28 -2.92 31.65
N ILE A 473 -11.50 -3.40 31.39
CA ILE A 473 -11.95 -4.75 31.78
C ILE A 473 -11.09 -5.81 31.10
N VAL A 474 -10.87 -5.70 29.78
CA VAL A 474 -10.03 -6.63 29.02
C VAL A 474 -8.60 -6.67 29.57
N CYS A 475 -8.02 -5.50 29.90
CA CYS A 475 -6.69 -5.41 30.50
C CYS A 475 -6.65 -6.05 31.89
N ALA A 476 -7.66 -5.80 32.73
CA ALA A 476 -7.75 -6.38 34.07
C ALA A 476 -7.88 -7.91 34.02
N LEU A 477 -8.77 -8.44 33.17
CA LEU A 477 -8.94 -9.88 32.94
C LEU A 477 -7.65 -10.51 32.42
N TYR A 478 -6.98 -9.87 31.45
CA TYR A 478 -5.72 -10.38 30.92
C TYR A 478 -4.64 -10.44 31.99
N ARG A 479 -4.49 -9.40 32.81
CA ARG A 479 -3.53 -9.38 33.93
C ARG A 479 -3.87 -10.44 34.98
N PHE A 480 -5.15 -10.62 35.30
CA PHE A 480 -5.60 -11.66 36.21
C PHE A 480 -5.23 -13.06 35.71
N ILE A 481 -5.46 -13.35 34.42
CA ILE A 481 -5.08 -14.62 33.79
C ILE A 481 -3.55 -14.84 33.85
N GLN A 482 -2.76 -13.79 33.57
CA GLN A 482 -1.29 -13.85 33.67
C GLN A 482 -0.83 -14.18 35.11
N LEU A 483 -1.39 -13.50 36.11
CA LEU A 483 -1.06 -13.75 37.52
C LEU A 483 -1.44 -15.17 37.95
N MET A 484 -2.61 -15.66 37.51
CA MET A 484 -3.04 -17.02 37.80
C MET A 484 -2.11 -18.06 37.18
N PHE A 485 -1.67 -17.85 35.93
CA PHE A 485 -0.71 -18.71 35.25
C PHE A 485 0.67 -18.71 35.93
N LEU A 486 1.18 -17.54 36.31
CA LEU A 486 2.43 -17.40 37.07
C LEU A 486 2.34 -18.10 38.44
N GLY A 487 1.20 -17.98 39.12
CA GLY A 487 0.93 -18.69 40.37
C GLY A 487 0.96 -20.21 40.22
N LEU A 488 0.39 -20.75 39.13
CA LEU A 488 0.44 -22.18 38.82
C LEU A 488 1.86 -22.68 38.54
N ILE A 489 2.64 -21.92 37.76
CA ILE A 489 4.05 -22.24 37.50
C ILE A 489 4.84 -22.20 38.81
N GLY A 490 4.66 -21.15 39.62
CA GLY A 490 5.33 -21.02 40.91
C GLY A 490 5.03 -22.20 41.84
N LYS A 491 3.76 -22.63 41.92
CA LYS A 491 3.35 -23.81 42.69
C LYS A 491 4.01 -25.10 42.16
N TYR A 492 4.08 -25.28 40.84
CA TYR A 492 4.71 -26.44 40.23
C TYR A 492 6.22 -26.48 40.51
N LEU A 493 6.93 -25.37 40.32
CA LEU A 493 8.37 -25.27 40.60
C LEU A 493 8.68 -25.49 42.08
N PHE A 494 7.85 -24.96 42.98
CA PHE A 494 7.98 -25.22 44.43
C PHE A 494 7.82 -26.70 44.75
N SER A 495 6.78 -27.37 44.21
CA SER A 495 6.57 -28.81 44.40
C SER A 495 7.71 -29.65 43.82
N LEU A 496 8.25 -29.28 42.66
CA LEU A 496 9.39 -29.94 42.06
C LEU A 496 10.65 -29.77 42.91
N GLY A 497 10.88 -28.56 43.44
CA GLY A 497 11.97 -28.29 44.39
C GLY A 497 11.88 -29.15 45.64
N CYS A 498 10.70 -29.23 46.27
CA CYS A 498 10.46 -30.11 47.42
C CYS A 498 10.71 -31.59 47.07
N TYR A 499 10.27 -32.06 45.91
CA TYR A 499 10.50 -33.42 45.45
C TYR A 499 11.99 -33.74 45.26
N LEU A 500 12.75 -32.84 44.62
CA LEU A 500 14.19 -32.99 44.40
C LEU A 500 14.98 -32.94 45.73
N MET A 501 14.57 -32.10 46.68
CA MET A 501 15.16 -32.05 48.03
C MET A 501 14.91 -33.34 48.81
N ASN A 502 13.69 -33.87 48.78
CA ASN A 502 13.38 -35.12 49.47
C ASN A 502 14.16 -36.31 48.90
N ASN A 503 14.38 -36.36 47.58
CA ASN A 503 15.13 -37.45 46.93
C ASN A 503 16.66 -37.33 47.10
N THR A 504 17.19 -36.13 47.33
CA THR A 504 18.61 -35.93 47.64
C THR A 504 18.95 -36.29 49.08
N VAL A 505 18.01 -36.14 50.02
CA VAL A 505 18.17 -36.57 51.42
C VAL A 505 18.07 -38.10 51.59
N THR A 506 17.40 -38.80 50.69
CA THR A 506 17.30 -40.29 50.72
C THR A 506 18.41 -41.01 49.98
N SER A 507 19.33 -40.30 49.33
CA SER A 507 20.45 -40.86 48.55
C SER A 507 21.84 -40.57 49.15
N SER A 508 21.89 -39.93 50.32
CA SER A 508 23.02 -39.82 51.24
C SER A 508 22.79 -40.70 52.46
#